data_AF-A0A8B7DZW7-F1
#
_entry.id   AF-A0A8B7DZW7-F1
#
_cell.length_a   1.000
_cell.length_b   1.000
_cell.length_c   1.000
_cell.angle_alpha   90.00
_cell.angle_beta   90.00
_cell.angle_gamma   90.00
#
_symmetry.space_group_name_H-M   'P 1'
#
loop_
_entity.id
_entity.type
_entity.pdbx_description
1 polymer ?
#
loop_
_entity_poly.entity_id
_entity_poly.type
_entity_poly.pdbx_seq_one_letter_code
_entity_poly.pdbx_strand_id
1 'polypeptide(L)'
;MVKAGVSVLESATRCLMDVQLRTLKSQIDDVSLKQKRKERCIYQKKKRYTSIYFLAWIVLAILSGVFLYHIFVSGASFKYFLCKQGRLIWSAFYQFIPIHDTGVHPHIRGTEFEPVFMQKAAHAGYKQLNMTGVWYFMVIDRCAHRSNINSENVPVTNPVNNGPEVFALDKECYHAFYYKDDNWQCYGSVPWKTKHNLFFQLTYILKNFQENIYKIYIFLEELFLTYKLFF
;
A
#
# COMPACT_ATOMS: atom_id res chain seq x y z
N MET A 1 97.26 -34.51 -8.88
CA MET A 1 96.57 -33.21 -8.64
C MET A 1 95.26 -33.05 -9.40
N VAL A 2 95.15 -33.46 -10.67
CA VAL A 2 93.93 -33.26 -11.49
C VAL A 2 92.65 -33.90 -10.90
N LYS A 3 92.72 -35.12 -10.36
CA LYS A 3 91.55 -35.80 -9.74
C LYS A 3 90.93 -35.06 -8.55
N ALA A 4 91.75 -34.39 -7.74
CA ALA A 4 91.24 -33.63 -6.58
C ALA A 4 90.51 -32.35 -7.04
N GLY A 5 91.00 -31.69 -8.09
CA GLY A 5 90.35 -30.51 -8.67
C GLY A 5 88.96 -30.82 -9.23
N VAL A 6 88.78 -31.98 -9.90
CA VAL A 6 87.48 -32.39 -10.45
C VAL A 6 86.45 -32.65 -9.35
N SER A 7 86.85 -33.30 -8.25
CA SER A 7 85.98 -33.54 -7.08
C SER A 7 85.49 -32.25 -6.42
N VAL A 8 86.38 -31.26 -6.26
CA VAL A 8 86.01 -29.96 -5.68
C VAL A 8 85.06 -29.20 -6.59
N LEU A 9 85.31 -29.23 -7.91
CA LEU A 9 84.46 -28.57 -8.89
C LEU A 9 83.04 -29.17 -8.92
N GLU A 10 82.93 -30.50 -8.86
CA GLU A 10 81.64 -31.21 -8.86
C GLU A 10 80.83 -30.95 -7.57
N SER A 11 81.51 -30.88 -6.43
CA SER A 11 80.89 -30.49 -5.15
C SER A 11 80.37 -29.05 -5.17
N ALA A 12 81.17 -28.13 -5.71
CA ALA A 12 80.77 -26.72 -5.85
C ALA A 12 79.57 -26.56 -6.80
N THR A 13 79.51 -27.32 -7.90
CA THR A 13 78.37 -27.27 -8.83
C THR A 13 77.09 -27.80 -8.20
N ARG A 14 77.16 -28.90 -7.43
CA ARG A 14 75.99 -29.41 -6.68
C ARG A 14 75.49 -28.41 -5.64
N CYS A 15 76.41 -27.76 -4.92
CA CYS A 15 76.06 -26.72 -3.95
C CYS A 15 75.38 -25.52 -4.64
N LEU A 16 75.92 -25.07 -5.78
CA LEU A 16 75.34 -23.96 -6.55
C LEU A 16 73.94 -24.30 -7.09
N MET A 17 73.74 -25.51 -7.60
CA MET A 17 72.43 -25.99 -8.06
C MET A 17 71.41 -26.06 -6.92
N ASP A 18 71.81 -26.53 -5.74
CA ASP A 18 70.92 -26.63 -4.59
C ASP A 18 70.49 -25.25 -4.05
N VAL A 19 71.39 -24.27 -4.07
CA VAL A 19 71.06 -22.87 -3.75
C VAL A 19 70.09 -22.30 -4.77
N GLN A 20 70.36 -22.46 -6.07
CA GLN A 20 69.46 -21.97 -7.12
C GLN A 20 68.07 -22.62 -7.03
N LEU A 21 68.00 -23.91 -6.76
CA LEU A 21 66.74 -24.65 -6.63
C LEU A 21 65.93 -24.16 -5.42
N ARG A 22 66.58 -23.88 -4.28
CA ARG A 22 65.92 -23.27 -3.12
C ARG A 22 65.41 -21.87 -3.41
N THR A 23 66.19 -21.03 -4.10
CA THR A 23 65.76 -19.68 -4.47
C THR A 23 64.54 -19.73 -5.40
N LEU A 24 64.57 -20.61 -6.41
CA LEU A 24 63.50 -20.76 -7.39
C LEU A 24 62.22 -21.30 -6.75
N LYS A 25 62.33 -22.28 -5.84
CA LYS A 25 61.20 -22.79 -5.06
C LYS A 25 60.55 -21.70 -4.21
N SER A 26 61.35 -20.87 -3.53
CA SER A 26 60.83 -19.77 -2.71
C SER A 26 60.06 -18.71 -3.52
N GLN A 27 60.53 -18.40 -4.73
CA GLN A 27 59.83 -17.49 -5.65
C GLN A 27 58.50 -18.07 -6.14
N ILE A 28 58.46 -19.36 -6.49
CA ILE A 28 57.23 -20.05 -6.91
C ILE A 28 56.20 -20.04 -5.77
N ASP A 29 56.63 -20.37 -4.56
CA ASP A 29 55.76 -20.40 -3.39
C ASP A 29 55.16 -19.01 -3.09
N ASP A 30 55.97 -17.95 -3.19
CA ASP A 30 55.52 -16.57 -2.94
C ASP A 30 54.54 -16.06 -4.01
N VAL A 31 54.75 -16.44 -5.29
CA VAL A 31 53.80 -16.17 -6.38
C VAL A 31 52.49 -16.91 -6.15
N SER A 32 52.54 -18.19 -5.77
CA SER A 32 51.34 -19.00 -5.50
C SER A 32 50.52 -18.44 -4.33
N LEU A 33 51.19 -17.95 -3.28
CA LEU A 33 50.56 -17.31 -2.13
C LEU A 33 49.91 -15.98 -2.51
N LYS A 34 50.58 -15.15 -3.32
CA LYS A 34 50.01 -13.90 -3.84
C LYS A 34 48.78 -14.14 -4.71
N GLN A 35 48.79 -15.18 -5.54
CA GLN A 35 47.63 -15.56 -6.36
C GLN A 35 46.45 -16.02 -5.50
N LYS A 36 46.67 -16.92 -4.53
CA LYS A 36 45.63 -17.35 -3.57
C LYS A 36 45.07 -16.19 -2.73
N ARG A 37 45.88 -15.18 -2.40
CA ARG A 37 45.40 -13.97 -1.71
C ARG A 37 44.51 -13.12 -2.62
N LYS A 38 44.89 -12.91 -3.88
CA LYS A 38 44.06 -12.16 -4.86
C LYS A 38 42.70 -12.84 -5.08
N GLU A 39 42.69 -14.16 -5.25
CA GLU A 39 41.44 -14.94 -5.42
C GLU A 39 40.51 -14.81 -4.22
N ARG A 40 41.04 -14.89 -2.99
CA ARG A 40 40.25 -14.68 -1.76
C ARG A 40 39.67 -13.27 -1.66
N CYS A 41 40.44 -12.24 -2.04
CA CYS A 41 39.96 -10.86 -2.05
C CYS A 41 38.83 -10.67 -3.08
N ILE A 42 38.96 -11.24 -4.28
CA ILE A 42 37.92 -11.17 -5.33
C ILE A 42 36.66 -11.92 -4.87
N TYR A 43 36.81 -13.11 -4.29
CA TYR A 43 35.69 -13.90 -3.78
C TYR A 43 34.95 -13.18 -2.64
N GLN A 44 35.68 -12.57 -1.69
CA GLN A 44 35.07 -11.80 -0.61
C GLN A 44 34.32 -10.56 -1.12
N LYS A 45 34.87 -9.85 -2.12
CA LYS A 45 34.15 -8.74 -2.77
C LYS A 45 32.87 -9.24 -3.42
N LYS A 46 32.94 -10.32 -4.20
CA LYS A 46 31.76 -10.92 -4.86
C LYS A 46 30.68 -11.34 -3.86
N LYS A 47 31.07 -11.97 -2.75
CA LYS A 47 30.16 -12.41 -1.67
C LYS A 47 29.43 -11.24 -1.01
N ARG A 48 30.10 -10.09 -0.80
CA ARG A 48 29.47 -8.89 -0.25
C ARG A 48 28.42 -8.32 -1.20
N TYR A 49 28.73 -8.19 -2.49
CA TYR A 49 27.77 -7.70 -3.48
C TYR A 49 26.54 -8.61 -3.58
N THR A 50 26.73 -9.94 -3.66
CA THR A 50 25.59 -10.88 -3.72
C THR A 50 24.72 -10.82 -2.46
N SER A 51 25.32 -10.61 -1.29
CA SER A 51 24.57 -10.48 -0.03
C SER A 51 23.72 -9.21 0.01
N ILE A 52 24.24 -8.09 -0.49
CA ILE A 52 23.51 -6.81 -0.52
C ILE A 52 22.33 -6.91 -1.49
N TYR A 53 22.52 -7.49 -2.68
CA TYR A 53 21.42 -7.71 -3.63
C TYR A 53 20.31 -8.59 -3.04
N PHE A 54 20.67 -9.68 -2.35
CA PHE A 54 19.69 -10.55 -1.72
C PHE A 54 18.86 -9.82 -0.64
N LEU A 55 19.52 -9.01 0.20
CA LEU A 55 18.85 -8.16 1.20
C LEU A 55 17.90 -7.14 0.55
N ALA A 56 18.34 -6.48 -0.53
CA ALA A 56 17.51 -5.53 -1.27
C ALA A 56 16.25 -6.20 -1.84
N TRP A 57 16.36 -7.42 -2.37
CA TRP A 57 15.21 -8.19 -2.86
C TRP A 57 14.23 -8.56 -1.75
N ILE A 58 14.70 -8.94 -0.57
CA ILE A 58 13.84 -9.22 0.59
C ILE A 58 13.06 -7.96 0.99
N VAL A 59 13.73 -6.82 1.09
CA VAL A 59 13.08 -5.55 1.44
C VAL A 59 12.04 -5.18 0.39
N LEU A 60 12.36 -5.31 -0.89
CA LEU A 60 11.42 -5.04 -1.98
C LEU A 60 10.20 -5.97 -1.93
N ALA A 61 10.39 -7.26 -1.64
CA ALA A 61 9.29 -8.22 -1.49
C ALA A 61 8.37 -7.87 -0.31
N ILE A 62 8.93 -7.45 0.83
CA ILE A 62 8.16 -7.00 2.01
C ILE A 62 7.35 -5.74 1.66
N LEU A 63 7.99 -4.73 1.04
CA LEU A 63 7.31 -3.50 0.63
C LEU A 63 6.19 -3.76 -0.38
N SER A 64 6.44 -4.63 -1.35
CA SER A 64 5.42 -5.07 -2.31
C SER A 64 4.27 -5.79 -1.60
N GLY A 65 4.56 -6.67 -0.64
CA GLY A 65 3.53 -7.35 0.16
C GLY A 65 2.65 -6.39 0.95
N VAL A 66 3.26 -5.41 1.63
CA VAL A 66 2.54 -4.36 2.37
C VAL A 66 1.70 -3.50 1.42
N PHE A 67 2.24 -3.12 0.27
CA PHE A 67 1.51 -2.35 -0.73
C PHE A 67 0.30 -3.11 -1.27
N LEU A 68 0.48 -4.39 -1.64
CA LEU A 68 -0.62 -5.25 -2.08
C LEU A 68 -1.66 -5.45 -0.96
N TYR A 69 -1.23 -5.62 0.29
CA TYR A 69 -2.12 -5.69 1.44
C TYR A 69 -3.03 -4.45 1.52
N HIS A 70 -2.47 -3.24 1.41
CA HIS A 70 -3.26 -2.01 1.42
C HIS A 70 -4.22 -1.88 0.23
N ILE A 71 -3.91 -2.47 -0.93
CA ILE A 71 -4.80 -2.48 -2.10
C ILE A 71 -5.97 -3.44 -1.91
N PHE A 72 -5.72 -4.63 -1.36
CA PHE A 72 -6.72 -5.70 -1.30
C PHE A 72 -7.54 -5.70 -0.02
N VAL A 73 -6.99 -5.25 1.10
CA VAL A 73 -7.69 -5.28 2.39
C VAL A 73 -8.75 -4.19 2.48
N SER A 74 -9.97 -4.63 2.79
CA SER A 74 -11.11 -3.76 3.04
C SER A 74 -10.87 -2.91 4.29
N GLY A 75 -11.26 -1.64 4.23
CA GLY A 75 -11.02 -0.66 5.31
C GLY A 75 -9.62 -0.03 5.32
N ALA A 76 -8.72 -0.40 4.40
CA ALA A 76 -7.42 0.24 4.27
C ALA A 76 -7.53 1.71 3.79
N SER A 77 -6.59 2.55 4.20
CA SER A 77 -6.53 3.98 3.83
C SER A 77 -6.55 4.22 2.32
N PHE A 78 -5.93 3.33 1.53
CA PHE A 78 -5.95 3.42 0.06
C PHE A 78 -7.34 3.21 -0.53
N LYS A 79 -8.13 2.25 -0.02
CA LYS A 79 -9.53 2.07 -0.41
C LYS A 79 -10.36 3.31 -0.09
N TYR A 80 -10.17 3.87 1.09
CA TYR A 80 -10.78 5.16 1.47
C TYR A 80 -10.41 6.30 0.52
N PHE A 81 -9.15 6.35 0.06
CA PHE A 81 -8.70 7.33 -0.91
C PHE A 81 -9.37 7.14 -2.28
N LEU A 82 -9.45 5.90 -2.78
CA LEU A 82 -10.15 5.58 -4.02
C LEU A 82 -11.65 5.95 -3.95
N CYS A 83 -12.32 5.59 -2.86
CA CYS A 83 -13.73 5.93 -2.61
C CYS A 83 -13.99 7.45 -2.52
N LYS A 84 -12.95 8.25 -2.28
CA LYS A 84 -13.03 9.71 -2.25
C LYS A 84 -12.75 10.35 -3.62
N GLN A 85 -12.32 9.60 -4.63
CA GLN A 85 -12.10 10.16 -5.97
C GLN A 85 -13.42 10.53 -6.63
N GLY A 86 -13.51 11.74 -7.19
CA GLY A 86 -14.76 12.26 -7.79
C GLY A 86 -15.73 12.90 -6.81
N ARG A 87 -15.32 13.04 -5.54
CA ARG A 87 -16.06 13.74 -4.50
C ARG A 87 -16.20 15.22 -4.84
N LEU A 88 -17.42 15.74 -4.73
CA LEU A 88 -17.64 17.19 -4.66
C LEU A 88 -17.18 17.70 -3.28
N ILE A 89 -16.68 18.94 -3.20
CA ILE A 89 -16.00 19.49 -2.00
C ILE A 89 -16.85 19.37 -0.72
N TRP A 90 -18.15 19.18 -0.85
CA TRP A 90 -19.13 19.10 0.22
C TRP A 90 -19.29 17.68 0.76
N SER A 91 -19.20 17.53 2.09
CA SER A 91 -19.72 16.37 2.79
C SER A 91 -21.16 16.62 3.19
N ALA A 92 -21.99 15.60 3.01
CA ALA A 92 -23.40 15.65 3.30
C ALA A 92 -23.73 14.58 4.34
N PHE A 93 -24.25 15.02 5.47
CA PHE A 93 -24.90 14.10 6.38
C PHE A 93 -26.31 13.85 5.88
N TYR A 94 -26.79 12.63 6.08
CA TYR A 94 -28.21 12.34 5.98
C TYR A 94 -28.55 11.30 7.03
N GLN A 95 -29.75 11.41 7.54
CA GLN A 95 -30.37 10.47 8.44
C GLN A 95 -31.69 10.10 7.79
N PHE A 96 -32.04 8.83 7.77
CA PHE A 96 -33.36 8.38 7.31
C PHE A 96 -34.03 7.58 8.41
N ILE A 97 -35.36 7.60 8.47
CA ILE A 97 -36.14 6.79 9.41
C ILE A 97 -36.97 5.79 8.58
N PRO A 98 -36.65 4.49 8.62
CA PRO A 98 -37.40 3.49 7.87
C PRO A 98 -38.83 3.35 8.41
N ILE A 99 -39.81 3.12 7.53
CA ILE A 99 -41.24 3.02 7.90
C ILE A 99 -41.50 1.97 8.98
N HIS A 100 -40.84 0.83 8.89
CA HIS A 100 -41.12 -0.33 9.75
C HIS A 100 -40.22 -0.40 10.99
N ASP A 101 -39.30 0.55 11.17
CA ASP A 101 -38.34 0.52 12.26
C ASP A 101 -37.97 1.94 12.71
N THR A 102 -38.94 2.62 13.32
CA THR A 102 -38.81 4.02 13.75
C THR A 102 -37.80 4.22 14.88
N GLY A 103 -37.37 3.15 15.54
CA GLY A 103 -36.33 3.19 16.58
C GLY A 103 -34.92 3.24 16.02
N VAL A 104 -34.74 2.95 14.71
CA VAL A 104 -33.44 2.93 14.05
C VAL A 104 -33.19 4.26 13.35
N HIS A 105 -32.11 4.91 13.76
CA HIS A 105 -31.65 6.19 13.24
C HIS A 105 -30.26 6.04 12.61
N PRO A 106 -30.17 5.42 11.41
CA PRO A 106 -28.91 5.26 10.72
C PRO A 106 -28.35 6.65 10.41
N HIS A 107 -27.26 6.99 11.10
CA HIS A 107 -26.51 8.19 10.83
C HIS A 107 -25.48 7.87 9.76
N ILE A 108 -25.74 8.33 8.53
CA ILE A 108 -24.91 7.96 7.41
C ILE A 108 -24.14 9.18 6.92
N ARG A 109 -22.82 9.01 6.86
CA ARG A 109 -21.90 10.01 6.34
C ARG A 109 -21.73 9.79 4.85
N GLY A 110 -22.58 10.47 4.11
CA GLY A 110 -22.50 10.53 2.66
C GLY A 110 -21.47 11.56 2.21
N THR A 111 -20.95 11.34 1.02
CA THR A 111 -20.27 12.38 0.26
C THR A 111 -21.00 12.51 -1.07
N GLU A 112 -21.19 13.73 -1.54
CA GLU A 112 -21.83 13.97 -2.84
C GLU A 112 -20.84 13.69 -3.98
N PHE A 113 -21.33 13.06 -5.05
CA PHE A 113 -20.54 12.72 -6.22
C PHE A 113 -21.29 13.10 -7.50
N GLU A 114 -20.52 13.50 -8.51
CA GLU A 114 -21.08 13.67 -9.85
C GLU A 114 -21.32 12.29 -10.49
N PRO A 115 -22.45 12.08 -11.20
CA PRO A 115 -22.77 10.79 -11.82
C PRO A 115 -21.70 10.27 -12.77
N VAL A 116 -20.98 11.18 -13.44
CA VAL A 116 -19.91 10.87 -14.39
C VAL A 116 -18.71 10.22 -13.68
N PHE A 117 -18.48 10.55 -12.40
CA PHE A 117 -17.38 9.98 -11.62
C PHE A 117 -17.72 8.63 -11.00
N MET A 118 -19.00 8.28 -10.82
CA MET A 118 -19.39 6.93 -10.39
C MET A 118 -18.88 5.85 -11.34
N GLN A 119 -18.92 6.10 -12.65
CA GLN A 119 -18.42 5.14 -13.64
C GLN A 119 -16.89 5.00 -13.59
N LYS A 120 -16.17 6.04 -13.19
CA LYS A 120 -14.70 6.06 -13.16
C LYS A 120 -14.12 5.47 -11.87
N ALA A 121 -14.80 5.66 -10.73
CA ALA A 121 -14.30 5.27 -9.43
C ALA A 121 -14.52 3.78 -9.13
N ALA A 122 -14.01 2.84 -9.92
CA ALA A 122 -14.13 1.38 -9.67
C ALA A 122 -15.58 0.84 -9.39
N HIS A 123 -16.60 1.65 -9.65
CA HIS A 123 -18.01 1.40 -9.37
C HIS A 123 -18.81 1.31 -10.66
N ALA A 124 -18.22 0.72 -11.70
CA ALA A 124 -18.76 0.64 -13.06
C ALA A 124 -20.14 -0.07 -13.17
N GLY A 125 -20.67 -0.63 -12.08
CA GLY A 125 -21.95 -1.32 -12.04
C GLY A 125 -23.17 -0.47 -11.68
N TYR A 126 -23.00 0.78 -11.18
CA TYR A 126 -24.16 1.59 -10.80
C TYR A 126 -24.79 2.28 -12.01
N LYS A 127 -26.03 1.90 -12.34
CA LYS A 127 -26.84 2.61 -13.34
C LYS A 127 -27.28 3.96 -12.79
N GLN A 128 -27.38 4.98 -13.64
CA GLN A 128 -27.97 6.26 -13.25
C GLN A 128 -29.48 6.10 -13.01
N LEU A 129 -30.00 6.85 -12.05
CA LEU A 129 -31.45 6.94 -11.84
C LEU A 129 -32.06 7.70 -13.02
N ASN A 130 -33.13 7.18 -13.61
CA ASN A 130 -33.79 7.76 -14.79
C ASN A 130 -34.67 8.98 -14.43
N MET A 131 -34.07 9.95 -13.75
CA MET A 131 -34.70 11.18 -13.28
C MET A 131 -33.70 12.34 -13.38
N THR A 132 -34.19 13.53 -13.74
CA THR A 132 -33.39 14.75 -13.78
C THR A 132 -33.31 15.40 -12.41
N GLY A 133 -32.18 16.06 -12.11
CA GLY A 133 -32.02 16.76 -10.84
C GLY A 133 -31.92 15.78 -9.67
N VAL A 134 -31.01 14.83 -9.77
CA VAL A 134 -30.76 13.85 -8.72
C VAL A 134 -29.37 14.11 -8.16
N TRP A 135 -29.28 14.21 -6.85
CA TRP A 135 -28.01 14.26 -6.13
C TRP A 135 -27.62 12.87 -5.70
N TYR A 136 -26.40 12.47 -6.06
CA TYR A 136 -25.92 11.15 -5.76
C TYR A 136 -24.89 11.21 -4.65
N PHE A 137 -24.95 10.21 -3.79
CA PHE A 137 -24.12 10.17 -2.63
C PHE A 137 -23.61 8.76 -2.39
N MET A 138 -22.39 8.69 -1.87
CA MET A 138 -21.73 7.44 -1.54
C MET A 138 -21.33 7.42 -0.07
N VAL A 139 -21.58 6.28 0.57
CA VAL A 139 -21.17 6.01 1.94
C VAL A 139 -19.74 5.51 1.91
N ILE A 140 -18.79 6.40 2.23
CA ILE A 140 -17.35 6.12 2.11
C ILE A 140 -16.96 4.90 2.94
N ASP A 141 -17.48 4.78 4.16
CA ASP A 141 -17.15 3.66 5.04
C ASP A 141 -17.56 2.33 4.43
N ARG A 142 -18.75 2.27 3.80
CA ARG A 142 -19.25 1.06 3.13
C ARG A 142 -18.48 0.78 1.84
N CYS A 143 -18.14 1.81 1.08
CA CYS A 143 -17.28 1.68 -0.11
C CYS A 143 -15.91 1.10 0.25
N ALA A 144 -15.27 1.62 1.32
CA ALA A 144 -13.95 1.19 1.73
C ALA A 144 -13.96 -0.22 2.34
N HIS A 145 -15.02 -0.56 3.09
CA HIS A 145 -15.19 -1.83 3.77
C HIS A 145 -15.96 -2.88 2.95
N ARG A 146 -16.19 -2.65 1.66
CA ARG A 146 -16.90 -3.58 0.77
C ARG A 146 -16.12 -4.88 0.57
N SER A 147 -15.99 -5.67 1.62
CA SER A 147 -15.79 -7.10 1.53
C SER A 147 -17.17 -7.74 1.34
N ASN A 148 -17.18 -8.92 0.74
CA ASN A 148 -18.33 -9.82 0.59
C ASN A 148 -18.89 -10.26 1.95
N ILE A 149 -19.31 -9.32 2.78
CA ILE A 149 -20.00 -9.55 4.03
C ILE A 149 -21.46 -9.81 3.66
N ASN A 150 -21.70 -10.98 3.04
CA ASN A 150 -22.88 -11.78 3.36
C ASN A 150 -22.64 -12.32 4.78
N SER A 151 -22.58 -11.43 5.77
CA SER A 151 -22.48 -11.85 7.16
C SER A 151 -23.88 -12.15 7.66
N GLU A 152 -24.31 -13.38 7.41
CA GLU A 152 -25.23 -14.03 8.34
C GLU A 152 -24.48 -14.41 9.65
N ASN A 153 -23.13 -14.41 9.67
CA ASN A 153 -22.34 -15.05 10.74
C ASN A 153 -21.23 -14.22 11.42
N VAL A 154 -21.03 -12.94 11.09
CA VAL A 154 -20.24 -12.04 11.93
C VAL A 154 -21.20 -11.45 12.95
N PRO A 155 -21.04 -11.76 14.25
CA PRO A 155 -21.78 -11.07 15.30
C PRO A 155 -21.24 -9.64 15.34
N VAL A 156 -21.83 -8.76 14.53
CA VAL A 156 -21.58 -7.33 14.62
C VAL A 156 -22.20 -6.92 15.94
N THR A 157 -21.36 -6.79 16.97
CA THR A 157 -21.73 -6.44 18.36
C THR A 157 -22.46 -5.10 18.47
N ASN A 158 -22.54 -4.33 17.38
CA ASN A 158 -23.56 -3.35 17.11
C ASN A 158 -23.91 -3.44 15.63
N PRO A 159 -25.13 -3.82 15.21
CA PRO A 159 -25.55 -3.69 13.81
C PRO A 159 -25.62 -2.19 13.48
N VAL A 160 -24.48 -1.58 13.20
CA VAL A 160 -24.43 -0.26 12.60
C VAL A 160 -24.93 -0.47 11.18
N ASN A 161 -26.25 -0.33 11.03
CA ASN A 161 -26.94 -0.30 9.75
C ASN A 161 -26.37 0.85 8.93
N ASN A 162 -25.23 0.61 8.27
CA ASN A 162 -24.48 1.59 7.47
C ASN A 162 -25.20 1.99 6.17
N GLY A 163 -26.51 1.70 6.09
CA GLY A 163 -27.36 1.96 4.95
C GLY A 163 -26.84 1.33 3.65
N PRO A 164 -27.29 1.87 2.51
CA PRO A 164 -26.88 1.44 1.19
C PRO A 164 -25.50 2.04 0.87
N GLU A 165 -24.78 1.49 -0.10
CA GLU A 165 -23.45 2.04 -0.47
C GLU A 165 -23.59 3.31 -1.28
N VAL A 166 -24.59 3.30 -2.15
CA VAL A 166 -24.93 4.40 -3.03
C VAL A 166 -26.41 4.71 -2.85
N PHE A 167 -26.71 5.99 -2.70
CA PHE A 167 -28.06 6.50 -2.65
C PHE A 167 -28.17 7.76 -3.50
N ALA A 168 -29.41 8.07 -3.85
CA ALA A 168 -29.78 9.21 -4.66
C ALA A 168 -30.91 9.96 -3.95
N LEU A 169 -30.86 11.29 -4.00
CA LEU A 169 -31.93 12.17 -3.54
C LEU A 169 -32.44 12.95 -4.75
N ASP A 170 -33.76 13.15 -4.83
CA ASP A 170 -34.30 14.13 -5.76
C ASP A 170 -33.91 15.57 -5.33
N LYS A 171 -33.89 16.51 -6.28
CA LYS A 171 -33.53 17.91 -6.05
C LYS A 171 -34.38 18.60 -4.98
N GLU A 172 -35.59 18.10 -4.79
CA GLU A 172 -36.56 18.60 -3.81
C GLU A 172 -36.39 17.96 -2.42
N CYS A 173 -35.50 16.98 -2.28
CA CYS A 173 -35.25 16.21 -1.06
C CYS A 173 -36.50 15.50 -0.50
N TYR A 174 -37.46 15.18 -1.35
CA TYR A 174 -38.68 14.45 -0.95
C TYR A 174 -38.49 12.94 -1.01
N HIS A 175 -37.72 12.46 -1.98
CA HIS A 175 -37.55 11.04 -2.23
C HIS A 175 -36.08 10.65 -2.13
N ALA A 176 -35.82 9.61 -1.34
CA ALA A 176 -34.52 8.97 -1.28
C ALA A 176 -34.58 7.61 -1.96
N PHE A 177 -33.57 7.32 -2.77
CA PHE A 177 -33.43 6.06 -3.50
C PHE A 177 -32.13 5.39 -3.09
N TYR A 178 -32.10 4.07 -3.09
CA TYR A 178 -30.88 3.29 -2.90
C TYR A 178 -30.70 2.28 -4.02
N TYR A 179 -29.44 1.99 -4.34
CA TYR A 179 -29.14 0.98 -5.35
C TYR A 179 -28.94 -0.39 -4.71
N LYS A 180 -29.74 -1.37 -5.14
CA LYS A 180 -29.67 -2.75 -4.68
C LYS A 180 -30.09 -3.69 -5.82
N ASP A 181 -29.36 -4.80 -5.99
CA ASP A 181 -29.69 -5.85 -6.97
C ASP A 181 -29.89 -5.28 -8.40
N ASP A 182 -28.95 -4.44 -8.83
CA ASP A 182 -28.91 -3.78 -10.14
C ASP A 182 -30.09 -2.86 -10.49
N ASN A 183 -30.84 -2.43 -9.48
CA ASN A 183 -31.98 -1.53 -9.60
C ASN A 183 -32.00 -0.47 -8.51
N TRP A 184 -32.63 0.66 -8.83
CA TRP A 184 -32.95 1.70 -7.86
C TRP A 184 -34.25 1.37 -7.13
N GLN A 185 -34.22 1.45 -5.81
CA GLN A 185 -35.37 1.23 -4.94
C GLN A 185 -35.61 2.51 -4.14
N CYS A 186 -36.87 2.95 -4.08
CA CYS A 186 -37.24 4.09 -3.24
C CYS A 186 -37.25 3.65 -1.77
N TYR A 187 -36.70 4.48 -0.88
CA TYR A 187 -36.90 4.30 0.55
C TYR A 187 -38.37 4.52 0.89
N GLY A 188 -38.97 3.51 1.53
CA GLY A 188 -40.16 3.73 2.32
C GLY A 188 -39.76 4.50 3.58
N SER A 189 -40.06 5.80 3.63
CA SER A 189 -39.92 6.63 4.83
C SER A 189 -41.29 7.06 5.36
N VAL A 190 -41.36 7.31 6.67
CA VAL A 190 -42.56 7.93 7.27
C VAL A 190 -42.86 9.26 6.57
N PRO A 191 -44.14 9.67 6.43
CA PRO A 191 -44.49 10.90 5.73
C PRO A 191 -43.72 12.12 6.27
N TRP A 192 -43.20 12.94 5.37
CA TRP A 192 -42.44 14.17 5.68
C TRP A 192 -43.17 15.16 6.60
N LYS A 193 -44.49 15.03 6.70
CA LYS A 193 -45.35 15.87 7.57
C LYS A 193 -45.02 15.74 9.06
N THR A 194 -44.30 14.71 9.51
CA THR A 194 -44.05 14.48 10.95
C THR A 194 -42.68 14.89 11.49
N LYS A 195 -41.69 15.26 10.66
CA LYS A 195 -40.40 15.91 11.00
C LYS A 195 -39.45 15.85 9.79
N HIS A 196 -38.42 16.68 9.78
CA HIS A 196 -37.34 16.70 8.78
C HIS A 196 -36.66 15.32 8.67
N ASN A 197 -37.14 14.47 7.77
CA ASN A 197 -36.65 13.09 7.64
C ASN A 197 -35.32 12.98 6.87
N LEU A 198 -34.79 14.10 6.37
CA LEU A 198 -33.50 14.24 5.71
C LEU A 198 -32.88 15.55 6.18
N PHE A 199 -31.78 15.47 6.94
CA PHE A 199 -31.02 16.63 7.38
C PHE A 199 -29.75 16.76 6.56
N PHE A 200 -29.66 17.80 5.74
CA PHE A 200 -28.44 18.11 5.00
C PHE A 200 -27.62 19.14 5.77
N GLN A 201 -26.47 18.72 6.30
CA GLN A 201 -25.52 19.65 6.92
C GLN A 201 -24.29 19.82 6.02
N LEU A 202 -24.24 20.95 5.31
CA LEU A 202 -23.05 21.38 4.57
C LEU A 202 -21.92 21.63 5.55
N THR A 203 -20.96 20.72 5.58
CA THR A 203 -19.72 20.94 6.31
C THR A 203 -18.78 21.74 5.40
N TYR A 204 -18.58 23.03 5.68
CA TYR A 204 -17.56 23.82 5.00
C TYR A 204 -16.16 23.30 5.38
N ILE A 205 -15.54 22.52 4.49
CA ILE A 205 -14.24 21.84 4.69
C ILE A 205 -13.06 22.80 4.48
N LEU A 206 -13.13 24.02 5.02
CA LEU A 206 -11.96 24.91 5.02
C LEU A 206 -11.01 24.64 6.19
N LYS A 207 -11.47 23.97 7.26
CA LYS A 207 -10.65 23.75 8.47
C LYS A 207 -9.83 22.46 8.49
N ASN A 208 -10.31 21.37 7.85
CA ASN A 208 -9.67 20.05 7.95
C ASN A 208 -8.66 19.72 6.84
N PHE A 209 -8.56 20.55 5.79
CA PHE A 209 -7.60 20.31 4.71
C PHE A 209 -6.18 20.69 5.13
N GLN A 210 -6.02 21.74 5.95
CA GLN A 210 -4.72 22.10 6.54
C GLN A 210 -4.20 20.99 7.47
N GLU A 211 -5.02 20.44 8.37
CA GLU A 211 -4.56 19.43 9.33
C GLU A 211 -4.09 18.13 8.68
N ASN A 212 -4.71 17.70 7.57
CA ASN A 212 -4.32 16.48 6.88
C ASN A 212 -3.07 16.66 6.01
N ILE A 213 -2.86 17.84 5.41
CA ILE A 213 -1.59 18.16 4.73
C ILE A 213 -0.44 18.16 5.73
N TYR A 214 -0.64 18.73 6.92
CA TYR A 214 0.37 18.70 7.98
C TYR A 214 0.73 17.28 8.43
N LYS A 215 -0.26 16.37 8.57
CA LYS A 215 0.01 14.97 8.92
C LYS A 215 0.77 14.21 7.83
N ILE A 216 0.45 14.45 6.57
CA ILE A 216 1.17 13.84 5.43
C ILE A 216 2.61 14.38 5.36
N TYR A 217 2.80 15.68 5.61
CA TYR A 217 4.12 16.30 5.63
C TYR A 217 5.00 15.74 6.77
N ILE A 218 4.45 15.60 7.98
CA ILE A 218 5.15 15.01 9.13
C ILE A 218 5.53 13.54 8.85
N PHE A 219 4.61 12.75 8.28
CA PHE A 219 4.89 11.35 7.94
C PHE A 219 6.00 11.22 6.88
N LEU A 220 6.02 12.11 5.88
CA LEU A 220 7.08 12.15 4.86
C LEU A 220 8.43 12.60 5.43
N GLU A 221 8.45 13.54 6.38
CA GLU A 221 9.66 13.94 7.09
C GLU A 221 10.25 12.81 7.94
N GLU A 222 9.42 12.08 8.69
CA GLU A 222 9.88 10.93 9.48
C GLU A 222 10.46 9.83 8.59
N LEU A 223 9.82 9.56 7.45
CA LEU A 223 10.34 8.61 6.46
C LEU A 223 11.71 9.05 5.90
N PHE A 224 11.89 10.35 5.66
CA PHE A 224 13.14 10.91 5.14
C PHE A 224 14.27 10.90 6.18
N LEU A 225 13.95 11.19 7.44
CA LEU A 225 14.89 11.13 8.57
C LEU A 225 15.35 9.69 8.84
N THR A 226 14.44 8.73 8.76
CA THR A 226 14.76 7.31 8.91
C THR A 226 15.69 6.84 7.80
N TYR A 227 15.49 7.31 6.57
CA TYR A 227 16.35 6.98 5.43
C TYR A 227 17.77 7.55 5.57
N LYS A 228 17.93 8.74 6.15
CA LYS A 228 19.23 9.38 6.42
C LYS A 228 20.05 8.72 7.53
N LEU A 229 19.42 7.97 8.43
CA LEU A 229 20.13 7.26 9.51
C LEU A 229 20.71 5.92 9.07
N PHE A 230 20.26 5.40 7.92
CA PHE A 230 20.68 4.10 7.39
C PHE A 230 21.74 4.18 6.27
N PHE A 231 22.10 5.39 5.80
CA PHE A 231 23.11 5.63 4.77
C PHE A 231 24.13 6.67 5.23
#